data_AF-A0A2G8JXB4-F1
#
_entry.id   AF-A0A2G8JXB4-F1
#
_cell.length_a   1.000
_cell.length_b   1.000
_cell.length_c   1.000
_cell.angle_alpha   90.00
_cell.angle_beta   90.00
_cell.angle_gamma   90.00
#
_symmetry.space_group_name_H-M   'P 1'
#
loop_
_entity.id
_entity.type
_entity.pdbx_description
1 polymer ?
#
loop_
_entity_poly.entity_id
_entity_poly.type
_entity_poly.pdbx_seq_one_letter_code
_entity_poly.pdbx_strand_id
1 'polypeptide(L)'
;MPIITTAVHWSTETELENQLMDIINTLSGENITTKEVLMSSESIAEISDDDDFLEEDPQRVELVISSLESVVRAGEASINVTDPVVRSINNLMNLDRDVLEDGMIEGGRAVAALEGQITNFQTNDGNFSTVLDNVGVTAVKIDARSVGSSLAYANILPENETLLVDGALQEGNTRLFSDGDAIPLERTATSISVPTTVLDLLGGAGVELTAVPVTFIIYGNDVLFSPSMPTEAEENIEEEDKSTVTERVASQIISAIIRTENTSIVKLPPGSPVIATFLSNLKISVEENIEAQDCVVWSYNENTGEGFWTKDGCKRMFHDNRNLTMCSCDRLGSFAILIRVRKGPLEAQVALYYITLIGSIISGLALVGCLIIFVSLKSFRSKQPTHIHINLCLSLLGFYIAFLLSPLAVGKEIYCTVASVFIHFFCLATLAWMSAEAVNMYYLFLKTERTTVRHFIPIACLLAYGLPAACALLVVFLDNSTNFQFAS
;
A
#
# COMPACT_ATOMS: atom_id res chain seq x y z
N MET A 1 -3.92 12.03 54.47
CA MET A 1 -5.09 12.30 53.62
C MET A 1 -4.55 12.41 52.20
N PRO A 2 -4.49 11.27 51.50
CA PRO A 2 -5.39 11.04 50.37
C PRO A 2 -5.79 9.55 50.24
N ILE A 3 -7.06 9.18 50.43
CA ILE A 3 -7.57 7.80 50.17
C ILE A 3 -8.99 7.81 49.53
N ILE A 4 -9.62 8.98 49.32
CA ILE A 4 -11.06 9.00 48.96
C ILE A 4 -11.33 9.07 47.44
N THR A 5 -10.34 9.43 46.61
CA THR A 5 -10.57 9.56 45.15
C THR A 5 -10.57 8.23 44.39
N THR A 6 -9.79 7.23 44.81
CA THR A 6 -9.72 5.96 44.07
C THR A 6 -11.00 5.16 44.20
N ALA A 7 -11.60 5.05 45.39
CA ALA A 7 -12.77 4.21 45.61
C ALA A 7 -14.04 4.66 44.86
N VAL A 8 -14.16 5.94 44.50
CA VAL A 8 -15.29 6.46 43.72
C VAL A 8 -15.10 6.13 42.23
N HIS A 9 -13.87 6.24 41.72
CA HIS A 9 -13.50 5.94 40.32
C HIS A 9 -13.76 4.46 39.96
N TRP A 10 -13.29 3.52 40.80
CA TRP A 10 -13.57 2.08 40.60
C TRP A 10 -15.06 1.74 40.60
N SER A 11 -15.88 2.48 41.37
CA SER A 11 -17.33 2.21 41.45
C SER A 11 -18.09 2.66 40.21
N THR A 12 -17.58 3.68 39.50
CA THR A 12 -18.20 4.17 38.26
C THR A 12 -17.83 3.32 37.06
N GLU A 13 -16.58 2.87 36.94
CA GLU A 13 -16.13 1.98 35.86
C GLU A 13 -16.87 0.63 35.87
N THR A 14 -16.98 0.01 37.05
CA THR A 14 -17.70 -1.27 37.21
C THR A 14 -19.18 -1.13 36.81
N GLU A 15 -19.78 0.05 37.00
CA GLU A 15 -21.16 0.32 36.60
C GLU A 15 -21.31 0.36 35.08
N LEU A 16 -20.36 0.97 34.35
CA LEU A 16 -20.37 1.02 32.88
C LEU A 16 -20.20 -0.37 32.26
N GLU A 17 -19.28 -1.19 32.81
CA GLU A 17 -19.11 -2.58 32.40
C GLU A 17 -20.41 -3.39 32.60
N ASN A 18 -21.07 -3.22 33.75
CA ASN A 18 -22.36 -3.86 34.02
C ASN A 18 -23.45 -3.39 33.05
N GLN A 19 -23.46 -2.12 32.65
CA GLN A 19 -24.40 -1.60 31.66
C GLN A 19 -24.20 -2.25 30.29
N LEU A 20 -22.96 -2.38 29.81
CA LEU A 20 -22.66 -3.07 28.55
C LEU A 20 -23.10 -4.54 28.60
N MET A 21 -22.83 -5.23 29.71
CA MET A 21 -23.27 -6.62 29.91
C MET A 21 -24.79 -6.76 29.97
N ASP A 22 -25.51 -5.81 30.59
CA ASP A 22 -26.97 -5.80 30.63
C ASP A 22 -27.57 -5.57 29.24
N ILE A 23 -26.95 -4.71 28.42
CA ILE A 23 -27.34 -4.50 27.02
C ILE A 23 -27.21 -5.80 26.22
N ILE A 24 -26.08 -6.50 26.32
CA ILE A 24 -25.85 -7.78 25.62
C ILE A 24 -26.94 -8.80 26.03
N ASN A 25 -27.21 -8.92 27.34
CA ASN A 25 -28.21 -9.86 27.83
C ASN A 25 -29.62 -9.49 27.38
N THR A 26 -29.98 -8.20 27.43
CA THR A 26 -31.31 -7.71 27.03
C THR A 26 -31.56 -7.94 25.54
N LEU A 27 -30.58 -7.62 24.70
CA LEU A 27 -30.66 -7.79 23.24
C LEU A 27 -30.43 -9.24 22.79
N SER A 28 -30.11 -10.16 23.70
CA SER A 28 -30.09 -11.60 23.43
C SER A 28 -31.47 -12.27 23.60
N GLY A 29 -32.46 -11.55 24.15
CA GLY A 29 -33.79 -12.07 24.43
C GLY A 29 -34.68 -12.26 23.19
N GLU A 30 -35.77 -13.03 23.35
CA GLU A 30 -36.67 -13.36 22.22
C GLU A 30 -37.63 -12.23 21.82
N ASN A 31 -37.90 -11.26 22.70
CA ASN A 31 -38.85 -10.16 22.47
C ASN A 31 -38.17 -8.80 22.68
N ILE A 32 -37.42 -8.34 21.68
CA ILE A 32 -36.71 -7.06 21.70
C ILE A 32 -37.61 -5.99 21.08
N THR A 33 -37.74 -4.85 21.76
CA THR A 33 -38.46 -3.69 21.23
C THR A 33 -37.51 -2.70 20.56
N THR A 34 -37.97 -2.01 19.52
CA THR A 34 -37.22 -0.93 18.85
C THR A 34 -36.71 0.15 19.83
N LYS A 35 -37.45 0.40 20.92
CA LYS A 35 -37.04 1.36 21.94
C LYS A 35 -35.86 0.85 22.76
N GLU A 36 -35.82 -0.43 23.09
CA GLU A 36 -34.66 -1.03 23.78
C GLU A 36 -33.42 -0.95 22.90
N VAL A 37 -33.52 -1.33 21.62
CA VAL A 37 -32.40 -1.23 20.66
C VAL A 37 -31.86 0.21 20.57
N LEU A 38 -32.76 1.19 20.47
CA LEU A 38 -32.40 2.61 20.42
C LEU A 38 -31.68 3.09 21.69
N MET A 39 -32.24 2.77 22.87
CA MET A 39 -31.62 3.17 24.14
C MET A 39 -30.26 2.51 24.31
N SER A 40 -30.15 1.22 23.97
CA SER A 40 -28.88 0.49 23.99
C SER A 40 -27.85 1.11 23.05
N SER A 41 -28.22 1.44 21.80
CA SER A 41 -27.27 2.04 20.86
C SER A 41 -26.77 3.42 21.32
N GLU A 42 -27.63 4.23 21.94
CA GLU A 42 -27.22 5.53 22.49
C GLU A 42 -26.30 5.37 23.70
N SER A 43 -26.63 4.47 24.64
CA SER A 43 -25.77 4.20 25.80
C SER A 43 -24.41 3.66 25.39
N ILE A 44 -24.33 2.80 24.36
CA ILE A 44 -23.04 2.34 23.84
C ILE A 44 -22.25 3.51 23.25
N ALA A 45 -22.89 4.42 22.50
CA ALA A 45 -22.23 5.61 21.96
C ALA A 45 -21.67 6.51 23.06
N GLU A 46 -22.44 6.75 24.13
CA GLU A 46 -22.00 7.52 25.30
C GLU A 46 -20.83 6.86 26.03
N ILE A 47 -20.87 5.55 26.26
CA ILE A 47 -19.78 4.81 26.93
C ILE A 47 -18.52 4.79 26.06
N SER A 48 -18.68 4.62 24.74
CA SER A 48 -17.54 4.58 23.81
C SER A 48 -16.83 5.92 23.64
N ASP A 49 -17.43 7.03 24.08
CA ASP A 49 -16.84 8.39 24.05
C ASP A 49 -15.88 8.66 25.21
N ASP A 50 -15.85 7.77 26.22
CA ASP A 50 -14.95 7.87 27.37
C ASP A 50 -13.63 7.13 27.08
N ASP A 51 -12.70 7.85 26.44
CA ASP A 51 -11.37 7.32 26.07
C ASP A 51 -10.61 6.80 27.31
N ASP A 52 -10.67 7.52 28.43
CA ASP A 52 -10.01 7.13 29.69
C ASP A 52 -10.54 5.78 30.20
N PHE A 53 -11.85 5.54 30.10
CA PHE A 53 -12.46 4.26 30.45
C PHE A 53 -11.96 3.11 29.57
N LEU A 54 -11.83 3.32 28.26
CA LEU A 54 -11.43 2.27 27.31
C LEU A 54 -9.92 1.98 27.33
N GLU A 55 -9.08 3.00 27.52
CA GLU A 55 -7.62 2.85 27.56
C GLU A 55 -7.11 2.13 28.83
N GLU A 56 -7.88 2.16 29.91
CA GLU A 56 -7.52 1.51 31.18
C GLU A 56 -7.55 -0.03 31.13
N ASP A 57 -8.46 -0.63 30.33
CA ASP A 57 -8.59 -2.08 30.18
C ASP A 57 -9.04 -2.47 28.75
N PRO A 58 -8.18 -3.13 27.96
CA PRO A 58 -8.51 -3.61 26.62
C PRO A 58 -9.79 -4.43 26.53
N GLN A 59 -10.16 -5.18 27.60
CA GLN A 59 -11.38 -5.98 27.61
C GLN A 59 -12.67 -5.14 27.52
N ARG A 60 -12.60 -3.85 27.86
CA ARG A 60 -13.73 -2.92 27.73
C ARG A 60 -14.06 -2.63 26.27
N VAL A 61 -13.05 -2.58 25.39
CA VAL A 61 -13.26 -2.43 23.94
C VAL A 61 -14.02 -3.62 23.38
N GLU A 62 -13.63 -4.83 23.77
CA GLU A 62 -14.30 -6.08 23.41
C GLU A 62 -15.78 -6.12 23.87
N LEU A 63 -16.08 -5.58 25.06
CA LEU A 63 -17.45 -5.43 25.56
C LEU A 63 -18.27 -4.45 24.73
N VAL A 64 -17.69 -3.30 24.34
CA VAL A 64 -18.35 -2.32 23.47
C VAL A 64 -18.66 -2.94 22.12
N ILE A 65 -17.70 -3.63 21.48
CA ILE A 65 -17.88 -4.30 20.19
C ILE A 65 -18.97 -5.37 20.27
N SER A 66 -18.94 -6.21 21.31
CA SER A 66 -19.96 -7.26 21.52
C SER A 66 -21.37 -6.68 21.76
N SER A 67 -21.45 -5.52 22.40
CA SER A 67 -22.70 -4.78 22.58
C SER A 67 -23.23 -4.23 21.25
N LEU A 68 -22.35 -3.66 20.41
CA LEU A 68 -22.69 -3.20 19.06
C LEU A 68 -23.19 -4.35 18.17
N GLU A 69 -22.52 -5.50 18.18
CA GLU A 69 -22.97 -6.67 17.44
C GLU A 69 -24.38 -7.13 17.86
N SER A 70 -24.71 -6.98 19.14
CA SER A 70 -26.04 -7.31 19.67
C SER A 70 -27.11 -6.33 19.17
N VAL A 71 -26.78 -5.04 19.07
CA VAL A 71 -27.63 -4.02 18.43
C VAL A 71 -27.84 -4.34 16.95
N VAL A 72 -26.76 -4.66 16.22
CA VAL A 72 -26.81 -5.00 14.78
C VAL A 72 -27.66 -6.25 14.55
N ARG A 73 -27.52 -7.26 15.42
CA ARG A 73 -28.29 -8.51 15.32
C ARG A 73 -29.79 -8.31 15.53
N ALA A 74 -30.20 -7.29 16.27
CA ALA A 74 -31.61 -6.95 16.45
C ALA A 74 -32.27 -6.47 15.14
N GLY A 75 -31.48 -6.04 14.14
CA GLY A 75 -31.96 -5.79 12.77
C GLY A 75 -32.80 -4.52 12.59
N GLU A 76 -32.72 -3.55 13.51
CA GLU A 76 -33.54 -2.33 13.47
C GLU A 76 -33.05 -1.36 12.37
N ALA A 77 -33.89 -1.14 11.35
CA ALA A 77 -33.59 -0.33 10.16
C ALA A 77 -33.89 1.17 10.34
N SER A 78 -33.55 1.72 11.51
CA SER A 78 -33.84 3.12 11.88
C SER A 78 -32.59 3.98 11.83
N ILE A 79 -32.74 5.22 11.35
CA ILE A 79 -31.68 6.23 11.42
C ILE A 79 -31.25 6.51 12.86
N ASN A 80 -32.20 6.45 13.80
CA ASN A 80 -31.96 6.73 15.21
C ASN A 80 -31.11 5.64 15.88
N VAL A 81 -31.02 4.44 15.30
CA VAL A 81 -30.10 3.37 15.75
C VAL A 81 -28.79 3.43 14.97
N THR A 82 -28.88 3.77 13.68
CA THR A 82 -27.73 3.81 12.78
C THR A 82 -26.74 4.91 13.14
N ASP A 83 -27.23 6.11 13.48
CA ASP A 83 -26.36 7.24 13.86
C ASP A 83 -25.52 6.96 15.12
N PRO A 84 -26.09 6.48 16.25
CA PRO A 84 -25.30 6.09 17.41
C PRO A 84 -24.26 5.00 17.12
N VAL A 85 -24.58 4.00 16.29
CA VAL A 85 -23.62 2.96 15.90
C VAL A 85 -22.43 3.55 15.14
N VAL A 86 -22.68 4.50 14.22
CA VAL A 86 -21.59 5.18 13.50
C VAL A 86 -20.74 6.02 14.46
N ARG A 87 -21.36 6.70 15.44
CA ARG A 87 -20.65 7.43 16.50
C ARG A 87 -19.78 6.51 17.34
N SER A 88 -20.29 5.36 17.78
CA SER A 88 -19.48 4.41 18.55
C SER A 88 -18.23 3.95 17.80
N ILE A 89 -18.36 3.65 16.50
CA ILE A 89 -17.22 3.24 15.68
C ILE A 89 -16.24 4.40 15.46
N ASN A 90 -16.74 5.62 15.28
CA ASN A 90 -15.92 6.81 15.21
C ASN A 90 -15.08 7.03 16.49
N ASN A 91 -15.69 6.78 17.65
CA ASN A 91 -15.04 6.92 18.94
C ASN A 91 -13.99 5.82 19.17
N LEU A 92 -14.29 4.56 18.82
CA LEU A 92 -13.30 3.48 18.83
C LEU A 92 -12.08 3.78 17.92
N MET A 93 -12.26 4.59 16.87
CA MET A 93 -11.17 5.03 16.00
C MET A 93 -10.36 6.21 16.55
N ASN A 94 -10.78 6.84 17.66
CA ASN A 94 -9.97 7.84 18.38
C ASN A 94 -8.91 7.18 19.26
N LEU A 95 -9.10 5.90 19.63
CA LEU A 95 -8.20 5.17 20.51
C LEU A 95 -6.81 4.98 19.89
N ASP A 96 -5.81 4.90 20.76
CA ASP A 96 -4.48 4.49 20.37
C ASP A 96 -4.47 3.02 19.90
N ARG A 97 -3.71 2.73 18.84
CA ARG A 97 -3.63 1.37 18.26
C ARG A 97 -3.19 0.32 19.29
N ASP A 98 -2.36 0.71 20.25
CA ASP A 98 -1.79 -0.19 21.26
C ASP A 98 -2.83 -0.67 22.30
N VAL A 99 -4.03 -0.07 22.33
CA VAL A 99 -5.14 -0.45 23.22
C VAL A 99 -5.84 -1.72 22.73
N LEU A 100 -5.84 -1.98 21.42
CA LEU A 100 -6.47 -3.16 20.83
C LEU A 100 -5.55 -4.40 21.01
N GLU A 101 -5.88 -5.27 21.97
CA GLU A 101 -5.07 -6.46 22.30
C GLU A 101 -5.00 -7.43 21.12
N ASP A 102 -6.10 -7.58 20.39
CA ASP A 102 -6.18 -8.30 19.12
C ASP A 102 -6.91 -7.46 18.07
N GLY A 103 -6.22 -6.43 17.57
CA GLY A 103 -6.80 -5.55 16.55
C GLY A 103 -7.21 -6.25 15.25
N MET A 104 -6.76 -7.49 14.98
CA MET A 104 -7.24 -8.26 13.83
C MET A 104 -8.66 -8.78 14.06
N ILE A 105 -8.97 -9.24 15.28
CA ILE A 105 -10.31 -9.70 15.67
C ILE A 105 -11.21 -8.52 16.03
N GLU A 106 -10.78 -7.67 16.97
CA GLU A 106 -11.58 -6.55 17.47
C GLU A 106 -11.89 -5.55 16.36
N GLY A 107 -10.87 -5.13 15.62
CA GLY A 107 -11.03 -4.23 14.47
C GLY A 107 -11.91 -4.84 13.37
N GLY A 108 -11.68 -6.12 13.04
CA GLY A 108 -12.51 -6.85 12.08
C GLY A 108 -13.99 -6.87 12.46
N ARG A 109 -14.30 -7.22 13.71
CA ARG A 109 -15.67 -7.27 14.24
C ARG A 109 -16.33 -5.90 14.30
N ALA A 110 -15.61 -4.87 14.73
CA ALA A 110 -16.12 -3.51 14.76
C ALA A 110 -16.53 -3.01 13.35
N VAL A 111 -15.67 -3.21 12.35
CA VAL A 111 -15.98 -2.84 10.97
C VAL A 111 -17.16 -3.66 10.42
N ALA A 112 -17.21 -4.97 10.72
CA ALA A 112 -18.32 -5.83 10.31
C ALA A 112 -19.66 -5.42 10.97
N ALA A 113 -19.64 -5.00 12.23
CA ALA A 113 -20.80 -4.47 12.94
C ALA A 113 -21.33 -3.19 12.26
N LEU A 114 -20.43 -2.27 11.89
CA LEU A 114 -20.81 -1.06 11.14
C LEU A 114 -21.44 -1.41 9.79
N GLU A 115 -20.75 -2.22 8.97
CA GLU A 115 -21.27 -2.63 7.67
C GLU A 115 -22.61 -3.36 7.79
N GLY A 116 -22.77 -4.17 8.84
CA GLY A 116 -24.01 -4.87 9.18
C GLY A 116 -25.15 -3.92 9.49
N GLN A 117 -24.95 -2.92 10.35
CA GLN A 117 -26.01 -1.96 10.68
C GLN A 117 -26.41 -1.11 9.48
N ILE A 118 -25.45 -0.68 8.64
CA ILE A 118 -25.78 0.05 7.42
C ILE A 118 -26.55 -0.84 6.43
N THR A 119 -26.21 -2.13 6.37
CA THR A 119 -26.96 -3.11 5.56
C THR A 119 -28.40 -3.27 6.08
N ASN A 120 -28.60 -3.33 7.40
CA ASN A 120 -29.94 -3.34 8.00
C ASN A 120 -30.72 -2.06 7.64
N PHE A 121 -30.09 -0.89 7.75
CA PHE A 121 -30.71 0.40 7.39
C PHE A 121 -31.17 0.45 5.93
N GLN A 122 -30.40 -0.11 5.00
CA GLN A 122 -30.73 -0.13 3.57
C GLN A 122 -32.01 -0.92 3.22
N THR A 123 -32.57 -1.69 4.16
CA THR A 123 -33.89 -2.31 4.01
C THR A 123 -35.03 -1.29 4.10
N ASN A 124 -34.81 -0.14 4.72
CA ASN A 124 -35.78 0.96 4.84
C ASN A 124 -35.72 1.89 3.61
N ASP A 125 -36.76 2.68 3.35
CA ASP A 125 -36.88 3.59 2.19
C ASP A 125 -36.28 4.99 2.42
N GLY A 126 -35.18 5.06 3.18
CA GLY A 126 -34.51 6.30 3.54
C GLY A 126 -33.09 6.42 2.96
N ASN A 127 -32.59 7.66 2.95
CA ASN A 127 -31.17 7.95 2.74
C ASN A 127 -30.55 8.32 4.10
N PHE A 128 -29.31 7.91 4.33
CA PHE A 128 -28.53 8.26 5.51
C PHE A 128 -27.17 8.78 5.07
N SER A 129 -26.76 9.91 5.64
CA SER A 129 -25.45 10.49 5.39
C SER A 129 -24.97 11.15 6.68
N THR A 130 -23.79 10.77 7.15
CA THR A 130 -23.15 11.39 8.29
C THR A 130 -21.64 11.40 8.08
N VAL A 131 -20.98 12.47 8.50
CA VAL A 131 -19.53 12.61 8.42
C VAL A 131 -19.04 13.10 9.77
N LEU A 132 -18.37 12.20 10.48
CA LEU A 132 -17.68 12.44 11.74
C LEU A 132 -16.17 12.55 11.48
N ASP A 133 -15.38 12.78 12.52
CA ASP A 133 -13.94 13.02 12.36
C ASP A 133 -13.19 11.83 11.74
N ASN A 134 -13.52 10.59 12.11
CA ASN A 134 -12.86 9.39 11.60
C ASN A 134 -13.71 8.59 10.62
N VAL A 135 -15.03 8.75 10.62
CA VAL A 135 -15.94 7.92 9.83
C VAL A 135 -16.92 8.77 9.03
N GLY A 136 -16.95 8.58 7.71
CA GLY A 136 -17.92 9.20 6.81
C GLY A 136 -18.75 8.15 6.09
N VAL A 137 -20.05 8.10 6.35
CA VAL A 137 -20.98 7.13 5.75
C VAL A 137 -21.98 7.84 4.86
N THR A 138 -22.18 7.33 3.65
CA THR A 138 -23.30 7.69 2.77
C THR A 138 -23.99 6.41 2.30
N ALA A 139 -25.25 6.24 2.70
CA ALA A 139 -26.11 5.11 2.36
C ALA A 139 -27.36 5.64 1.64
N VAL A 140 -27.46 5.37 0.35
CA VAL A 140 -28.51 5.94 -0.52
C VAL A 140 -29.08 4.90 -1.48
N LYS A 141 -30.35 5.05 -1.84
CA LYS A 141 -30.95 4.29 -2.95
C LYS A 141 -30.91 5.12 -4.24
N ILE A 142 -30.30 4.58 -5.29
CA ILE A 142 -30.07 5.29 -6.54
C ILE A 142 -30.79 4.58 -7.69
N ASP A 143 -31.40 5.36 -8.59
CA ASP A 143 -31.87 4.84 -9.87
C ASP A 143 -30.66 4.60 -10.78
N ALA A 144 -30.30 3.33 -11.00
CA ALA A 144 -29.16 2.94 -11.82
C ALA A 144 -29.25 3.50 -13.25
N ARG A 145 -30.46 3.77 -13.76
CA ARG A 145 -30.67 4.34 -15.10
C ARG A 145 -30.29 5.82 -15.20
N SER A 146 -30.25 6.51 -14.05
CA SER A 146 -29.86 7.91 -13.95
C SER A 146 -28.35 8.09 -13.79
N VAL A 147 -27.61 7.02 -13.50
CA VAL A 147 -26.16 7.04 -13.38
C VAL A 147 -25.56 6.93 -14.79
N GLY A 148 -24.70 7.88 -15.17
CA GLY A 148 -24.05 7.92 -16.49
C GLY A 148 -23.06 6.78 -16.71
N SER A 149 -21.76 7.04 -16.57
CA SER A 149 -20.70 6.02 -16.74
C SER A 149 -20.27 5.33 -15.45
N SER A 150 -20.31 6.08 -14.34
CA SER A 150 -19.85 5.61 -13.03
C SER A 150 -20.45 6.45 -11.94
N LEU A 151 -20.63 5.84 -10.77
CA LEU A 151 -20.95 6.51 -9.53
C LEU A 151 -19.67 6.62 -8.70
N ALA A 152 -19.30 7.83 -8.31
CA ALA A 152 -18.09 8.05 -7.53
C ALA A 152 -18.37 8.72 -6.18
N TYR A 153 -17.52 8.43 -5.20
CA TYR A 153 -17.55 9.04 -3.89
C TYR A 153 -16.12 9.47 -3.54
N ALA A 154 -15.96 10.71 -3.09
CA ALA A 154 -14.63 11.25 -2.84
C ALA A 154 -14.61 12.18 -1.64
N ASN A 155 -13.50 12.13 -0.90
CA ASN A 155 -13.10 13.13 0.08
C ASN A 155 -12.06 14.07 -0.54
N ILE A 156 -12.39 15.37 -0.59
CA ILE A 156 -11.60 16.41 -1.24
C ILE A 156 -11.01 17.35 -0.19
N LEU A 157 -9.70 17.52 -0.21
CA LEU A 157 -8.99 18.40 0.71
C LEU A 157 -9.37 19.87 0.46
N PRO A 158 -9.56 20.69 1.51
CA PRO A 158 -9.94 22.09 1.40
C PRO A 158 -8.82 22.94 0.74
N GLU A 159 -9.17 24.11 0.18
CA GLU A 159 -8.24 24.94 -0.62
C GLU A 159 -7.06 25.51 0.18
N ASN A 160 -7.21 25.60 1.51
CA ASN A 160 -6.32 26.36 2.38
C ASN A 160 -5.47 25.50 3.33
N GLU A 161 -5.55 24.18 3.26
CA GLU A 161 -4.78 23.27 4.13
C GLU A 161 -3.64 22.58 3.38
N THR A 162 -2.54 22.34 4.10
CA THR A 162 -1.43 21.53 3.60
C THR A 162 -1.88 20.08 3.39
N LEU A 163 -1.37 19.42 2.34
CA LEU A 163 -1.60 18.01 1.96
C LEU A 163 -1.12 17.00 3.02
N LEU A 164 -1.61 17.10 4.25
CA LEU A 164 -1.36 16.15 5.32
C LEU A 164 -2.67 15.39 5.53
N VAL A 165 -2.66 14.09 5.22
CA VAL A 165 -3.80 13.17 5.39
C VAL A 165 -3.87 12.73 6.86
N ASP A 166 -3.83 13.71 7.74
CA ASP A 166 -3.81 13.53 9.19
C ASP A 166 -4.80 14.57 9.72
N GLY A 167 -6.07 14.28 9.48
CA GLY A 167 -7.12 15.28 9.65
C GLY A 167 -8.49 14.66 9.54
N ALA A 168 -9.32 15.05 10.49
CA ALA A 168 -10.73 14.72 10.59
C ALA A 168 -11.45 14.90 9.24
N LEU A 169 -12.32 13.95 8.88
CA LEU A 169 -13.23 14.12 7.76
C LEU A 169 -14.17 15.29 8.05
N GLN A 170 -14.52 16.03 7.02
CA GLN A 170 -15.42 17.19 7.14
C GLN A 170 -16.61 17.00 6.20
N GLU A 171 -17.82 17.25 6.71
CA GLU A 171 -19.08 17.05 5.99
C GLU A 171 -19.11 17.76 4.61
N GLY A 172 -18.50 18.95 4.50
CA GLY A 172 -18.46 19.71 3.25
C GLY A 172 -17.51 19.17 2.17
N ASN A 173 -16.58 18.30 2.54
CA ASN A 173 -15.48 17.81 1.70
C ASN A 173 -15.74 16.43 1.09
N THR A 174 -16.64 15.67 1.70
CA THR A 174 -17.02 14.33 1.23
C THR A 174 -18.27 14.41 0.38
N ARG A 175 -18.20 13.98 -0.88
CA ARG A 175 -19.30 14.16 -1.85
C ARG A 175 -19.48 12.98 -2.77
N LEU A 176 -20.73 12.75 -3.17
CA LEU A 176 -21.12 11.85 -4.23
C LEU A 176 -21.05 12.57 -5.59
N PHE A 177 -20.47 11.91 -6.58
CA PHE A 177 -20.31 12.38 -7.95
C PHE A 177 -21.04 11.41 -8.88
N SER A 178 -21.90 11.96 -9.74
CA SER A 178 -22.58 11.24 -10.81
C SER A 178 -22.50 12.10 -12.07
N ASP A 179 -22.59 11.46 -13.24
CA ASP A 179 -22.82 12.12 -14.52
C ASP A 179 -21.75 13.14 -14.96
N GLY A 180 -20.67 12.69 -15.61
CA GLY A 180 -19.73 13.55 -16.34
C GLY A 180 -18.89 14.52 -15.50
N ASP A 181 -19.18 14.67 -14.21
CA ASP A 181 -18.41 15.46 -13.26
C ASP A 181 -17.03 14.83 -13.03
N ALA A 182 -16.01 15.54 -13.48
CA ALA A 182 -14.63 15.13 -13.24
C ALA A 182 -14.30 15.30 -11.76
N ILE A 183 -13.88 14.21 -11.11
CA ILE A 183 -13.32 14.26 -9.76
C ILE A 183 -12.07 15.17 -9.83
N PRO A 184 -11.96 16.21 -8.98
CA PRO A 184 -10.78 17.06 -8.96
C PRO A 184 -9.60 16.31 -8.32
N LEU A 185 -8.94 15.48 -9.13
CA LEU A 185 -7.84 14.60 -8.71
C LEU A 185 -6.70 15.35 -8.03
N GLU A 186 -6.50 16.63 -8.35
CA GLU A 186 -5.44 17.45 -7.75
C GLU A 186 -5.59 17.67 -6.24
N ARG A 187 -6.82 17.56 -5.72
CA ARG A 187 -7.16 17.80 -4.31
C ARG A 187 -7.87 16.60 -3.66
N THR A 188 -7.92 15.48 -4.34
CA THR A 188 -8.56 14.28 -3.82
C THR A 188 -7.64 13.62 -2.79
N ALA A 189 -8.10 13.52 -1.54
CA ALA A 189 -7.43 12.69 -0.54
C ALA A 189 -7.71 11.22 -0.86
N THR A 190 -8.98 10.88 -1.05
CA THR A 190 -9.42 9.52 -1.36
C THR A 190 -10.67 9.56 -2.23
N SER A 191 -10.76 8.70 -3.22
CA SER A 191 -11.97 8.51 -4.02
C SER A 191 -12.15 7.08 -4.46
N ILE A 192 -13.40 6.71 -4.71
CA ILE A 192 -13.79 5.43 -5.30
C ILE A 192 -14.77 5.71 -6.43
N SER A 193 -14.63 4.98 -7.54
CA SER A 193 -15.50 5.05 -8.70
C SER A 193 -15.99 3.64 -9.02
N VAL A 194 -17.30 3.45 -8.90
CA VAL A 194 -17.99 2.20 -9.19
C VAL A 194 -18.63 2.32 -10.58
N PRO A 195 -18.27 1.45 -11.55
CA PRO A 195 -18.83 1.52 -12.89
C PRO A 195 -20.30 1.11 -12.90
N THR A 196 -21.09 1.73 -13.79
CA THR A 196 -22.53 1.44 -13.95
C THR A 196 -22.84 0.01 -14.34
N THR A 197 -21.91 -0.66 -15.02
CA THR A 197 -22.01 -2.09 -15.35
C THR A 197 -22.19 -2.97 -14.12
N VAL A 198 -21.68 -2.57 -12.94
CA VAL A 198 -21.92 -3.27 -11.68
C VAL A 198 -23.37 -3.13 -11.22
N LEU A 199 -23.96 -1.95 -11.42
CA LEU A 199 -25.36 -1.68 -11.09
C LEU A 199 -26.30 -2.45 -12.03
N ASP A 200 -25.95 -2.55 -13.32
CA ASP A 200 -26.72 -3.31 -14.31
C ASP A 200 -26.76 -4.81 -14.01
N LEU A 201 -25.70 -5.38 -13.43
CA LEU A 201 -25.67 -6.79 -13.02
C LEU A 201 -26.77 -7.14 -12.01
N LEU A 202 -27.11 -6.20 -11.12
CA LEU A 202 -28.19 -6.39 -10.16
C LEU A 202 -29.55 -6.50 -10.85
N GLY A 203 -29.75 -5.76 -11.94
CA GLY A 203 -30.96 -5.87 -12.76
C GLY A 203 -31.12 -7.26 -13.39
N GLY A 204 -30.00 -7.91 -13.76
CA GLY A 204 -29.98 -9.30 -14.22
C GLY A 204 -30.33 -10.32 -13.14
N ALA A 205 -30.09 -9.97 -11.87
CA ALA A 205 -30.41 -10.79 -10.70
C ALA A 205 -31.85 -10.59 -10.17
N GLY A 206 -32.66 -9.76 -10.84
CA GLY A 206 -34.06 -9.52 -10.48
C GLY A 206 -34.28 -8.36 -9.49
N VAL A 207 -33.28 -7.51 -9.28
CA VAL A 207 -33.38 -6.30 -8.43
C VAL A 207 -34.03 -5.16 -9.22
N GLU A 208 -34.93 -4.40 -8.60
CA GLU A 208 -35.49 -3.18 -9.20
C GLU A 208 -34.40 -2.11 -9.35
N LEU A 209 -33.97 -1.88 -10.60
CA LEU A 209 -32.92 -0.89 -10.95
C LEU A 209 -33.28 0.56 -10.60
N THR A 210 -34.53 0.84 -10.22
CA THR A 210 -35.00 2.17 -9.83
C THR A 210 -34.58 2.56 -8.40
N ALA A 211 -34.22 1.60 -7.56
CA ALA A 211 -33.86 1.84 -6.17
C ALA A 211 -32.74 0.88 -5.70
N VAL A 212 -31.55 1.02 -6.29
CA VAL A 212 -30.39 0.21 -5.93
C VAL A 212 -29.74 0.76 -4.65
N PRO A 213 -29.65 -0.02 -3.56
CA PRO A 213 -28.97 0.40 -2.34
C PRO A 213 -27.46 0.44 -2.57
N VAL A 214 -26.87 1.62 -2.44
CA VAL A 214 -25.42 1.83 -2.53
C VAL A 214 -24.95 2.50 -1.25
N THR A 215 -23.91 1.92 -0.66
CA THR A 215 -23.26 2.46 0.53
C THR A 215 -21.80 2.75 0.23
N PHE A 216 -21.36 3.94 0.62
CA PHE A 216 -19.95 4.32 0.68
C PHE A 216 -19.55 4.65 2.10
N ILE A 217 -18.37 4.19 2.51
CA ILE A 217 -17.78 4.49 3.82
C ILE A 217 -16.35 4.97 3.59
N ILE A 218 -15.94 6.02 4.30
CA ILE A 218 -14.54 6.45 4.39
C ILE A 218 -14.14 6.38 5.85
N TYR A 219 -12.97 5.78 6.09
CA TYR A 219 -12.30 5.75 7.39
C TYR A 219 -11.06 6.64 7.31
N GLY A 220 -10.94 7.58 8.24
CA GLY A 220 -9.86 8.57 8.30
C GLY A 220 -8.51 7.98 8.69
N ASN A 221 -8.51 6.91 9.48
CA ASN A 221 -7.32 6.19 9.95
C ASN A 221 -7.50 4.67 9.85
N ASP A 222 -6.47 3.91 10.23
CA ASP A 222 -6.41 2.44 10.15
C ASP A 222 -6.46 1.74 11.51
N VAL A 223 -6.92 2.40 12.59
CA VAL A 223 -6.97 1.84 13.96
C VAL A 223 -7.72 0.51 14.00
N LEU A 224 -8.89 0.42 13.35
CA LEU A 224 -9.68 -0.81 13.27
C LEU A 224 -9.24 -1.78 12.16
N PHE A 225 -8.15 -1.47 11.45
CA PHE A 225 -7.70 -2.22 10.28
C PHE A 225 -6.26 -2.70 10.46
N SER A 226 -6.06 -3.59 11.43
CA SER A 226 -4.74 -4.13 11.72
C SER A 226 -4.09 -4.76 10.49
N PRO A 227 -2.81 -4.42 10.20
CA PRO A 227 -2.06 -5.07 9.15
C PRO A 227 -1.89 -6.56 9.45
N SER A 228 -2.02 -7.38 8.41
CA SER A 228 -2.06 -8.84 8.46
C SER A 228 -0.74 -9.52 8.87
N MET A 229 0.31 -8.75 9.16
CA MET A 229 1.59 -9.30 9.63
C MET A 229 1.92 -8.80 11.03
N PRO A 230 1.85 -9.66 12.06
CA PRO A 230 2.61 -9.44 13.28
C PRO A 230 4.09 -9.38 12.89
N THR A 231 4.78 -8.36 13.38
CA THR A 231 6.22 -8.19 13.18
C THR A 231 6.95 -9.22 14.03
N GLU A 232 6.91 -10.49 13.65
CA GLU A 232 7.96 -11.40 14.07
C GLU A 232 9.22 -10.92 13.37
N ALA A 233 10.16 -10.38 14.16
CA ALA A 233 11.54 -10.28 13.70
C ALA A 233 11.87 -11.64 13.06
N GLU A 234 12.33 -11.64 11.81
CA GLU A 234 12.81 -12.84 11.15
C GLU A 234 14.00 -13.36 11.99
N GLU A 235 13.74 -14.12 13.05
CA GLU A 235 14.73 -14.85 13.85
C GLU A 235 15.14 -16.09 13.07
N ASN A 236 15.60 -15.91 11.83
CA ASN A 236 16.33 -16.92 11.09
C ASN A 236 17.14 -16.22 9.99
N ILE A 237 18.37 -15.83 10.32
CA ILE A 237 19.62 -16.00 9.54
C ILE A 237 20.64 -14.97 10.06
N GLU A 238 21.68 -15.48 10.75
CA GLU A 238 22.96 -14.84 11.07
C GLU A 238 22.92 -13.49 11.84
N GLU A 239 23.67 -13.42 12.95
CA GLU A 239 23.74 -12.36 13.97
C GLU A 239 24.12 -10.92 13.49
N GLU A 240 23.91 -10.53 12.23
CA GLU A 240 24.40 -9.26 11.68
C GLU A 240 23.34 -8.31 11.05
N ASP A 241 22.09 -8.73 10.77
CA ASP A 241 21.07 -7.81 10.22
C ASP A 241 19.79 -7.76 11.07
N LYS A 242 19.80 -6.91 12.11
CA LYS A 242 18.64 -6.59 12.95
C LYS A 242 17.65 -5.67 12.22
N SER A 243 17.27 -6.03 11.01
CA SER A 243 16.28 -5.27 10.24
C SER A 243 14.88 -5.84 10.47
N THR A 244 13.92 -4.98 10.80
CA THR A 244 12.53 -5.38 11.02
C THR A 244 11.68 -4.88 9.88
N VAL A 245 10.87 -5.76 9.30
CA VAL A 245 9.93 -5.43 8.23
C VAL A 245 8.54 -5.27 8.84
N THR A 246 7.92 -4.12 8.66
CA THR A 246 6.58 -3.80 9.16
C THR A 246 5.65 -3.44 8.00
N GLU A 247 4.39 -3.85 8.09
CA GLU A 247 3.35 -3.42 7.15
C GLU A 247 2.51 -2.32 7.80
N ARG A 248 2.20 -1.26 7.05
CA ARG A 248 1.44 -0.09 7.53
C ARG A 248 0.46 0.36 6.46
N VAL A 249 -0.73 0.79 6.85
CA VAL A 249 -1.64 1.45 5.92
C VAL A 249 -1.15 2.89 5.71
N ALA A 250 -1.02 3.28 4.45
CA ALA A 250 -0.47 4.58 4.04
C ALA A 250 -1.53 5.53 3.47
N SER A 251 -2.81 5.23 3.61
CA SER A 251 -3.91 6.04 3.10
C SER A 251 -5.12 5.97 4.02
N GLN A 252 -6.11 6.83 3.77
CA GLN A 252 -7.46 6.56 4.26
C GLN A 252 -7.99 5.27 3.61
N ILE A 253 -9.03 4.72 4.21
CA ILE A 253 -9.68 3.50 3.72
C ILE A 253 -11.03 3.91 3.14
N ILE A 254 -11.37 3.40 1.96
CA ILE A 254 -12.65 3.68 1.32
C ILE A 254 -13.34 2.39 0.92
N SER A 255 -14.63 2.33 1.22
CA SER A 255 -15.45 1.14 1.02
C SER A 255 -16.62 1.45 0.10
N ALA A 256 -16.92 0.51 -0.79
CA ALA A 256 -18.15 0.50 -1.56
C ALA A 256 -18.87 -0.82 -1.33
N ILE A 257 -20.10 -0.74 -0.84
CA ILE A 257 -20.93 -1.89 -0.50
C ILE A 257 -22.22 -1.79 -1.31
N ILE A 258 -22.47 -2.86 -2.08
CA ILE A 258 -23.69 -3.04 -2.85
C ILE A 258 -24.20 -4.43 -2.51
N ARG A 259 -25.12 -4.50 -1.55
CA ARG A 259 -25.74 -5.74 -1.09
C ARG A 259 -27.23 -5.69 -1.35
N THR A 260 -27.77 -6.80 -1.85
CA THR A 260 -29.22 -7.01 -2.00
C THR A 260 -29.59 -8.30 -1.31
N GLU A 261 -30.85 -8.44 -0.85
CA GLU A 261 -31.31 -9.56 -0.03
C GLU A 261 -30.97 -10.94 -0.63
N ASN A 262 -30.87 -11.05 -1.96
CA ASN A 262 -30.67 -12.31 -2.67
C ASN A 262 -29.30 -12.46 -3.35
N THR A 263 -28.46 -11.42 -3.37
CA THR A 263 -27.12 -11.49 -4.01
C THR A 263 -26.08 -10.60 -3.34
N SER A 264 -24.92 -11.17 -3.04
CA SER A 264 -23.69 -10.43 -2.74
C SER A 264 -22.79 -10.44 -3.99
N ILE A 265 -22.72 -9.30 -4.69
CA ILE A 265 -21.76 -9.16 -5.78
C ILE A 265 -20.40 -8.85 -5.16
N VAL A 266 -19.63 -9.90 -4.86
CA VAL A 266 -18.27 -9.75 -4.33
C VAL A 266 -17.24 -9.66 -5.46
N LYS A 267 -17.47 -10.36 -6.58
CA LYS A 267 -16.58 -10.35 -7.76
C LYS A 267 -17.24 -9.68 -8.95
N LEU A 268 -16.50 -8.81 -9.61
CA LEU A 268 -16.91 -8.02 -10.74
C LEU A 268 -16.49 -8.70 -12.06
N PRO A 269 -17.23 -8.47 -13.16
CA PRO A 269 -16.89 -9.03 -14.45
C PRO A 269 -15.60 -8.40 -14.99
N PRO A 270 -14.83 -9.16 -15.80
CA PRO A 270 -13.60 -8.66 -16.40
C PRO A 270 -13.89 -7.46 -17.30
N GLY A 271 -13.13 -6.38 -17.11
CA GLY A 271 -13.27 -5.13 -17.89
C GLY A 271 -14.14 -4.05 -17.23
N SER A 272 -14.65 -4.27 -16.02
CA SER A 272 -15.37 -3.25 -15.23
C SER A 272 -14.88 -3.19 -13.78
N PRO A 273 -13.59 -2.88 -13.54
CA PRO A 273 -13.06 -2.78 -12.19
C PRO A 273 -13.55 -1.50 -11.49
N VAL A 274 -13.61 -1.57 -10.16
CA VAL A 274 -13.71 -0.39 -9.30
C VAL A 274 -12.37 0.33 -9.31
N ILE A 275 -12.40 1.64 -9.52
CA ILE A 275 -11.21 2.48 -9.50
C ILE A 275 -11.18 3.26 -8.19
N ALA A 276 -10.20 2.97 -7.35
CA ALA A 276 -9.96 3.71 -6.11
C ALA A 276 -8.67 4.53 -6.24
N THR A 277 -8.69 5.77 -5.78
CA THR A 277 -7.54 6.68 -5.83
C THR A 277 -7.24 7.19 -4.44
N PHE A 278 -5.97 7.12 -4.05
CA PHE A 278 -5.50 7.45 -2.71
C PHE A 278 -4.32 8.40 -2.77
N LEU A 279 -4.35 9.45 -1.95
CA LEU A 279 -3.19 10.24 -1.60
C LEU A 279 -2.44 9.53 -0.47
N SER A 280 -1.22 9.06 -0.75
CA SER A 280 -0.45 8.32 0.26
C SER A 280 0.17 9.26 1.30
N ASN A 281 -0.15 9.02 2.57
CA ASN A 281 0.42 9.67 3.74
C ASN A 281 1.70 8.95 4.21
N LEU A 282 2.79 9.21 3.52
CA LEU A 282 4.07 8.58 3.81
C LEU A 282 4.78 9.32 4.95
N LYS A 283 4.34 9.09 6.20
CA LYS A 283 5.11 9.47 7.41
C LYS A 283 6.22 8.45 7.64
N ILE A 284 7.30 8.58 6.86
CA ILE A 284 8.48 7.72 6.93
C ILE A 284 9.52 8.37 7.83
N SER A 285 10.03 7.65 8.84
CA SER A 285 11.18 8.08 9.63
C SER A 285 12.46 8.04 8.78
N VAL A 286 13.47 8.81 9.17
CA VAL A 286 14.77 8.83 8.46
C VAL A 286 15.39 7.42 8.38
N GLU A 287 15.08 6.54 9.33
CA GLU A 287 15.60 5.16 9.43
C GLU A 287 14.79 4.09 8.67
N GLU A 288 13.72 4.49 7.99
CA GLU A 288 12.77 3.59 7.34
C GLU A 288 12.89 3.66 5.81
N ASN A 289 12.84 2.50 5.15
CA ASN A 289 12.79 2.41 3.69
C ASN A 289 11.53 1.66 3.24
N ILE A 290 10.82 2.20 2.24
CA ILE A 290 9.67 1.52 1.63
C ILE A 290 10.16 0.49 0.63
N GLU A 291 9.92 -0.79 0.91
CA GLU A 291 10.25 -1.90 0.01
C GLU A 291 9.14 -2.14 -1.01
N ALA A 292 7.88 -2.00 -0.60
CA ALA A 292 6.71 -2.24 -1.44
C ALA A 292 5.55 -1.32 -1.09
N GLN A 293 4.71 -1.06 -2.09
CA GLN A 293 3.47 -0.28 -1.96
C GLN A 293 2.40 -0.96 -2.82
N ASP A 294 1.40 -1.53 -2.17
CA ASP A 294 0.41 -2.40 -2.78
C ASP A 294 -1.02 -1.88 -2.57
N CYS A 295 -1.86 -2.05 -3.60
CA CYS A 295 -3.30 -1.88 -3.48
C CYS A 295 -3.90 -3.12 -2.84
N VAL A 296 -4.59 -2.96 -1.71
CA VAL A 296 -5.17 -4.07 -0.95
C VAL A 296 -6.67 -3.88 -0.76
N VAL A 297 -7.35 -5.00 -0.55
CA VAL A 297 -8.76 -5.07 -0.15
C VAL A 297 -8.87 -5.79 1.19
N TRP A 298 -9.73 -5.29 2.06
CA TRP A 298 -10.04 -5.91 3.35
C TRP A 298 -10.92 -7.14 3.16
N SER A 299 -10.56 -8.23 3.83
CA SER A 299 -11.29 -9.49 3.80
C SER A 299 -11.51 -10.00 5.22
N TYR A 300 -12.57 -10.79 5.41
CA TYR A 300 -12.90 -11.41 6.70
C TYR A 300 -12.74 -12.92 6.62
N ASN A 301 -12.29 -13.52 7.71
CA ASN A 301 -12.39 -14.95 7.94
C ASN A 301 -13.70 -15.25 8.69
N GLU A 302 -14.66 -15.86 8.01
CA GLU A 302 -15.99 -16.16 8.57
C GLU A 302 -15.94 -17.09 9.80
N ASN A 303 -14.87 -17.86 9.99
CA ASN A 303 -14.77 -18.79 11.12
C ASN A 303 -14.18 -18.15 12.38
N THR A 304 -13.27 -17.18 12.22
CA THR A 304 -12.51 -16.58 13.33
C THR A 304 -12.94 -15.15 13.62
N GLY A 305 -13.63 -14.48 12.69
CA GLY A 305 -13.95 -13.05 12.80
C GLY A 305 -12.77 -12.14 12.47
N GLU A 306 -11.60 -12.70 12.18
CA GLU A 306 -10.38 -11.96 11.86
C GLU A 306 -10.53 -11.21 10.53
N GLY A 307 -10.23 -9.92 10.55
CA GLY A 307 -10.06 -9.12 9.34
C GLY A 307 -8.59 -9.08 8.91
N PHE A 308 -8.34 -9.14 7.61
CA PHE A 308 -6.98 -9.06 7.05
C PHE A 308 -6.96 -8.41 5.67
N TRP A 309 -5.82 -7.81 5.33
CA TRP A 309 -5.57 -7.23 4.02
C TRP A 309 -5.13 -8.30 3.01
N THR A 310 -5.71 -8.29 1.81
CA THR A 310 -5.26 -9.13 0.69
C THR A 310 -5.06 -8.30 -0.58
N LYS A 311 -4.12 -8.72 -1.43
CA LYS A 311 -3.88 -8.13 -2.76
C LYS A 311 -4.79 -8.74 -3.83
N ASP A 312 -5.56 -9.76 -3.47
CA ASP A 312 -6.33 -10.53 -4.44
C ASP A 312 -7.35 -9.67 -5.16
N GLY A 313 -7.23 -9.59 -6.49
CA GLY A 313 -8.17 -8.85 -7.32
C GLY A 313 -7.87 -7.37 -7.47
N CYS A 314 -6.87 -6.83 -6.76
CA CYS A 314 -6.47 -5.44 -6.84
C CYS A 314 -5.11 -5.27 -7.53
N LYS A 315 -5.01 -4.28 -8.42
CA LYS A 315 -3.78 -3.94 -9.14
C LYS A 315 -3.53 -2.45 -9.10
N ARG A 316 -2.27 -2.06 -8.87
CA ARG A 316 -1.82 -0.67 -8.99
C ARG A 316 -1.70 -0.29 -10.47
N MET A 317 -2.40 0.75 -10.90
CA MET A 317 -2.37 1.22 -12.29
C MET A 317 -1.38 2.37 -12.50
N PHE A 318 -1.35 3.33 -11.56
CA PHE A 318 -0.62 4.57 -11.74
C PHE A 318 -0.13 5.11 -10.40
N HIS A 319 1.06 5.72 -10.42
CA HIS A 319 1.63 6.48 -9.31
C HIS A 319 2.13 7.82 -9.86
N ASP A 320 1.57 8.92 -9.37
CA ASP A 320 1.99 10.28 -9.78
C ASP A 320 3.15 10.79 -8.90
N ASN A 321 3.81 11.87 -9.35
CA ASN A 321 4.81 12.63 -8.58
C ASN A 321 4.28 13.24 -7.27
N ARG A 322 2.96 13.20 -7.03
CA ARG A 322 2.30 13.73 -5.82
C ARG A 322 1.95 12.65 -4.78
N ASN A 323 2.51 11.44 -4.88
CA ASN A 323 2.13 10.27 -4.06
C ASN A 323 0.66 9.85 -4.24
N LEU A 324 0.06 10.21 -5.38
CA LEU A 324 -1.29 9.77 -5.73
C LEU A 324 -1.21 8.39 -6.38
N THR A 325 -1.90 7.41 -5.80
CA THR A 325 -1.92 6.04 -6.28
C THR A 325 -3.31 5.65 -6.73
N MET A 326 -3.42 5.11 -7.94
CA MET A 326 -4.68 4.61 -8.49
C MET A 326 -4.67 3.08 -8.51
N CYS A 327 -5.70 2.49 -7.91
CA CYS A 327 -5.95 1.07 -7.79
C CYS A 327 -7.14 0.66 -8.64
N SER A 328 -6.98 -0.45 -9.36
CA SER A 328 -8.06 -1.12 -10.10
C SER A 328 -8.34 -2.45 -9.42
N CYS A 329 -9.55 -2.59 -8.87
CA CYS A 329 -9.97 -3.79 -8.14
C CYS A 329 -11.17 -4.46 -8.82
N ASP A 330 -11.14 -5.79 -8.94
CA ASP A 330 -12.21 -6.61 -9.51
C ASP A 330 -13.22 -7.10 -8.45
N ARG A 331 -13.21 -6.49 -7.27
CA ARG A 331 -14.13 -6.81 -6.17
C ARG A 331 -14.74 -5.54 -5.60
N LEU A 332 -15.83 -5.70 -4.84
CA LEU A 332 -16.35 -4.69 -3.92
C LEU A 332 -15.86 -5.00 -2.50
N GLY A 333 -15.63 -3.96 -1.71
CA GLY A 333 -15.06 -4.08 -0.36
C GLY A 333 -14.45 -2.77 0.12
N SER A 334 -13.59 -2.87 1.13
CA SER A 334 -12.83 -1.77 1.72
C SER A 334 -11.41 -1.78 1.16
N PHE A 335 -10.94 -0.67 0.60
CA PHE A 335 -9.67 -0.58 -0.12
C PHE A 335 -8.73 0.41 0.54
N ALA A 336 -7.42 0.11 0.46
CA ALA A 336 -6.37 0.98 0.96
C ALA A 336 -5.04 0.76 0.24
N ILE A 337 -4.06 1.61 0.54
CA ILE A 337 -2.66 1.40 0.19
C ILE A 337 -1.93 0.82 1.39
N LEU A 338 -1.34 -0.37 1.22
CA LEU A 338 -0.45 -0.98 2.20
C LEU A 338 1.00 -0.77 1.79
N ILE A 339 1.82 -0.23 2.69
CA ILE A 339 3.27 -0.12 2.49
C ILE A 339 3.99 -1.15 3.35
N ARG A 340 5.08 -1.68 2.81
CA ARG A 340 6.04 -2.49 3.54
C ARG A 340 7.28 -1.68 3.81
N VAL A 341 7.59 -1.49 5.09
CA VAL A 341 8.67 -0.65 5.56
C VAL A 341 9.72 -1.53 6.21
N ARG A 342 10.96 -1.45 5.72
CA ARG A 342 12.11 -2.07 6.40
C ARG A 342 12.80 -1.01 7.23
N LYS A 343 12.87 -1.26 8.53
CA LYS A 343 13.69 -0.49 9.47
C LYS A 343 15.02 -1.21 9.61
N GLY A 344 16.09 -0.58 9.15
CA GLY A 344 17.46 -1.10 9.23
C GLY A 344 18.43 -0.01 9.68
N PRO A 345 19.67 -0.35 10.06
CA PRO A 345 20.67 0.65 10.41
C PRO A 345 21.00 1.46 9.16
N LEU A 346 20.29 2.58 8.99
CA LEU A 346 20.47 3.52 7.89
C LEU A 346 21.92 3.98 7.78
N GLU A 347 22.64 4.02 8.91
CA GLU A 347 24.08 4.31 8.96
C GLU A 347 24.90 3.39 8.06
N ALA A 348 24.59 2.09 7.99
CA ALA A 348 25.33 1.14 7.17
C ALA A 348 25.07 1.36 5.67
N GLN A 349 23.82 1.60 5.27
CA GLN A 349 23.46 1.85 3.86
C GLN A 349 23.99 3.20 3.38
N VAL A 350 23.88 4.23 4.22
CA VAL A 350 24.39 5.57 3.96
C VAL A 350 25.92 5.56 3.91
N ALA A 351 26.60 4.86 4.83
CA ALA A 351 28.05 4.70 4.80
C ALA A 351 28.50 3.97 3.54
N LEU A 352 27.85 2.86 3.17
CA LEU A 352 28.17 2.10 1.97
C LEU A 352 27.99 2.95 0.71
N TYR A 353 26.93 3.77 0.64
CA TYR A 353 26.72 4.72 -0.44
C TYR A 353 27.89 5.71 -0.55
N TYR A 354 28.29 6.35 0.55
CA TYR A 354 29.39 7.31 0.53
C TYR A 354 30.74 6.66 0.21
N ILE A 355 31.02 5.48 0.76
CA ILE A 355 32.23 4.71 0.47
C ILE A 355 32.29 4.38 -1.02
N THR A 356 31.18 3.89 -1.59
CA THR A 356 31.11 3.50 -3.00
C THR A 356 31.19 4.73 -3.92
N LEU A 357 30.53 5.84 -3.55
CA LEU A 357 30.55 7.09 -4.30
C LEU A 357 31.97 7.67 -4.37
N ILE A 358 32.61 7.86 -3.22
CA ILE A 358 33.96 8.42 -3.13
C ILE A 358 34.97 7.48 -3.80
N GLY A 359 34.87 6.17 -3.54
CA GLY A 359 35.73 5.16 -4.15
C GLY A 359 35.63 5.12 -5.67
N SER A 360 34.41 5.24 -6.22
CA SER A 360 34.17 5.26 -7.66
C SER A 360 34.73 6.52 -8.32
N ILE A 361 34.60 7.69 -7.71
CA ILE A 361 35.15 8.95 -8.22
C ILE A 361 36.68 8.88 -8.27
N ILE A 362 37.31 8.47 -7.17
CA ILE A 362 38.77 8.34 -7.08
C ILE A 362 39.29 7.35 -8.13
N SER A 363 38.64 6.18 -8.25
CA SER A 363 39.00 5.14 -9.22
C SER A 363 38.84 5.63 -10.66
N GLY A 364 37.74 6.33 -10.97
CA GLY A 364 37.50 6.92 -12.28
C GLY A 364 38.58 7.94 -12.68
N LEU A 365 38.95 8.83 -11.77
CA LEU A 365 40.03 9.81 -12.01
C LEU A 365 41.38 9.14 -12.24
N ALA A 366 41.70 8.08 -11.48
CA ALA A 366 42.91 7.30 -11.68
C ALA A 366 42.94 6.63 -13.07
N LEU A 367 41.82 6.06 -13.52
CA LEU A 367 41.71 5.45 -14.86
C LEU A 367 41.88 6.46 -15.99
N VAL A 368 41.32 7.67 -15.84
CA VAL A 368 41.53 8.77 -16.79
C VAL A 368 43.02 9.12 -16.87
N GLY A 369 43.69 9.22 -15.72
CA GLY A 369 45.15 9.40 -15.67
C GLY A 369 45.92 8.31 -16.39
N CYS A 370 45.58 7.04 -16.17
CA CYS A 370 46.18 5.90 -16.86
C CYS A 370 45.99 5.97 -18.39
N LEU A 371 44.79 6.32 -18.86
CA LEU A 371 44.51 6.48 -20.29
C LEU A 371 45.36 7.60 -20.90
N ILE A 372 45.49 8.75 -20.23
CA ILE A 372 46.32 9.86 -20.69
C ILE A 372 47.78 9.41 -20.84
N ILE A 373 48.32 8.66 -19.88
CA ILE A 373 49.69 8.14 -19.92
C ILE A 373 49.87 7.16 -21.10
N PHE A 374 48.95 6.21 -21.27
CA PHE A 374 49.02 5.22 -22.35
C PHE A 374 48.92 5.85 -23.75
N VAL A 375 48.15 6.92 -23.91
CA VAL A 375 47.99 7.63 -25.19
C VAL A 375 49.15 8.59 -25.48
N SER A 376 49.71 9.25 -24.45
CA SER A 376 50.76 10.26 -24.60
C SER A 376 52.14 9.67 -24.86
N LEU A 377 52.42 8.50 -24.30
CA LEU A 377 53.73 7.87 -24.45
C LEU A 377 53.79 7.00 -25.72
N LYS A 378 54.35 7.59 -26.78
CA LYS A 378 54.55 6.95 -28.10
C LYS A 378 55.26 5.57 -28.03
N SER A 379 56.10 5.35 -27.02
CA SER A 379 56.80 4.08 -26.75
C SER A 379 55.86 2.92 -26.33
N PHE A 380 54.75 3.22 -25.67
CA PHE A 380 53.78 2.21 -25.22
C PHE A 380 52.73 1.87 -26.29
N ARG A 381 52.41 2.81 -27.19
CA ARG A 381 51.40 2.63 -28.26
C ARG A 381 51.67 1.48 -29.24
N SER A 382 52.89 0.97 -29.31
CA SER A 382 53.26 -0.11 -30.24
C SER A 382 53.15 -1.51 -29.62
N LYS A 383 52.87 -1.64 -28.32
CA LYS A 383 52.89 -2.91 -27.61
C LYS A 383 51.48 -3.50 -27.52
N GLN A 384 51.32 -4.76 -27.92
CA GLN A 384 50.07 -5.51 -27.86
C GLN A 384 49.40 -5.50 -26.45
N PRO A 385 50.14 -5.65 -25.32
CA PRO A 385 49.56 -5.52 -23.99
C PRO A 385 48.95 -4.15 -23.69
N THR A 386 49.53 -3.07 -24.23
CA THR A 386 49.03 -1.70 -24.02
C THR A 386 47.65 -1.51 -24.64
N HIS A 387 47.36 -2.14 -25.79
CA HIS A 387 46.03 -2.10 -26.39
C HIS A 387 44.98 -2.82 -25.54
N ILE A 388 45.34 -3.92 -24.87
CA ILE A 388 44.43 -4.67 -23.98
C ILE A 388 44.09 -3.81 -22.75
N HIS A 389 45.10 -3.22 -22.10
CA HIS A 389 44.89 -2.34 -20.96
C HIS A 389 44.08 -1.09 -21.30
N ILE A 390 44.26 -0.50 -22.49
CA ILE A 390 43.44 0.64 -22.93
C ILE A 390 41.95 0.26 -23.00
N ASN A 391 41.62 -0.88 -23.60
CA ASN A 391 40.23 -1.32 -23.72
C ASN A 391 39.64 -1.76 -22.36
N LEU A 392 40.45 -2.33 -21.47
CA LEU A 392 40.07 -2.64 -20.10
C LEU A 392 39.76 -1.35 -19.32
N CYS A 393 40.65 -0.36 -19.35
CA CYS A 393 40.43 0.94 -18.71
C CYS A 393 39.21 1.66 -19.29
N LEU A 394 38.96 1.57 -20.60
CA LEU A 394 37.80 2.19 -21.24
C LEU A 394 36.49 1.52 -20.82
N SER A 395 36.47 0.19 -20.71
CA SER A 395 35.29 -0.57 -20.27
C SER A 395 34.97 -0.29 -18.80
N LEU A 396 35.99 -0.24 -17.94
CA LEU A 396 35.85 0.05 -16.53
C LEU A 396 35.47 1.52 -16.27
N LEU A 397 36.00 2.46 -17.07
CA LEU A 397 35.58 3.86 -17.01
C LEU A 397 34.11 4.02 -17.44
N GLY A 398 33.68 3.31 -18.48
CA GLY A 398 32.28 3.24 -18.89
C GLY A 398 31.37 2.72 -17.78
N PHE A 399 31.80 1.67 -17.07
CA PHE A 399 31.11 1.14 -15.89
C PHE A 399 30.95 2.20 -14.79
N TYR A 400 32.04 2.88 -14.39
CA TYR A 400 31.96 3.90 -13.34
C TYR A 400 31.11 5.10 -13.73
N ILE A 401 31.16 5.56 -14.99
CA ILE A 401 30.29 6.64 -15.47
C ILE A 401 28.83 6.21 -15.42
N ALA A 402 28.50 5.02 -15.93
CA ALA A 402 27.13 4.50 -15.90
C ALA A 402 26.62 4.33 -14.46
N PHE A 403 27.47 3.83 -13.56
CA PHE A 403 27.17 3.69 -12.14
C PHE A 403 26.91 5.04 -11.46
N LEU A 404 27.76 6.04 -11.69
CA LEU A 404 27.60 7.39 -11.11
C LEU A 404 26.39 8.16 -11.67
N LEU A 405 25.97 7.86 -12.90
CA LEU A 405 24.77 8.45 -13.51
C LEU A 405 23.49 7.70 -13.13
N SER A 406 23.58 6.47 -12.63
CA SER A 406 22.42 5.64 -12.26
C SER A 406 21.47 6.31 -11.26
N PRO A 407 21.93 7.06 -10.24
CA PRO A 407 21.01 7.77 -9.34
C PRO A 407 20.15 8.84 -10.04
N LEU A 408 20.64 9.44 -11.13
CA LEU A 408 19.87 10.43 -11.91
C LEU A 408 18.74 9.79 -12.74
N ALA A 409 18.74 8.46 -12.86
CA ALA A 409 17.73 7.69 -13.57
C ALA A 409 16.56 7.24 -12.66
N VAL A 410 16.67 7.44 -11.34
CA VAL A 410 15.63 7.07 -10.36
C VAL A 410 14.34 7.87 -10.65
N GLY A 411 13.20 7.18 -10.67
CA GLY A 411 11.89 7.77 -10.95
C GLY A 411 11.52 7.90 -12.43
N LYS A 412 12.40 7.50 -13.37
CA LYS A 412 12.07 7.47 -14.81
C LYS A 412 12.39 6.11 -15.41
N GLU A 413 11.35 5.31 -15.64
CA GLU A 413 11.44 3.90 -16.06
C GLU A 413 12.44 3.66 -17.21
N ILE A 414 12.31 4.42 -18.31
CA ILE A 414 13.20 4.31 -19.48
C ILE A 414 14.66 4.55 -19.12
N TYR A 415 14.95 5.57 -18.31
CA TYR A 415 16.32 5.90 -17.94
C TYR A 415 16.92 4.85 -17.01
N CYS A 416 16.12 4.27 -16.11
CA CYS A 416 16.53 3.20 -15.20
C CYS A 416 16.91 1.94 -15.98
N THR A 417 16.06 1.53 -16.93
CA THR A 417 16.35 0.39 -17.82
C THR A 417 17.63 0.63 -18.62
N VAL A 418 17.78 1.82 -19.20
CA VAL A 418 18.99 2.17 -19.95
C VAL A 418 20.23 2.11 -19.06
N ALA A 419 20.21 2.70 -17.86
CA ALA A 419 21.33 2.69 -16.93
C ALA A 419 21.72 1.25 -16.53
N SER A 420 20.74 0.41 -16.21
CA SER A 420 20.94 -1.01 -15.89
C SER A 420 21.63 -1.77 -17.02
N VAL A 421 21.16 -1.59 -18.26
CA VAL A 421 21.75 -2.22 -19.46
C VAL A 421 23.20 -1.78 -19.66
N PHE A 422 23.51 -0.48 -19.51
CA PHE A 422 24.88 0.02 -19.64
C PHE A 422 25.81 -0.53 -18.55
N ILE A 423 25.37 -0.55 -17.29
CA ILE A 423 26.15 -1.11 -16.17
C ILE A 423 26.44 -2.59 -16.43
N HIS A 424 25.42 -3.37 -16.83
CA HIS A 424 25.56 -4.79 -17.12
C HIS A 424 26.53 -5.04 -18.28
N PHE A 425 26.39 -4.29 -19.38
CA PHE A 425 27.28 -4.37 -20.54
C PHE A 425 28.74 -4.08 -20.18
N PHE A 426 29.02 -2.96 -19.51
CA PHE A 426 30.39 -2.57 -19.17
C PHE A 426 31.03 -3.49 -18.11
N CYS A 427 30.23 -4.05 -17.20
CA CYS A 427 30.68 -5.06 -16.25
C CYS A 427 31.16 -6.33 -16.99
N LEU A 428 30.31 -6.89 -17.86
CA LEU A 428 30.66 -8.06 -18.67
C LEU A 428 31.83 -7.79 -19.62
N ALA A 429 31.90 -6.59 -20.22
CA ALA A 429 33.04 -6.19 -21.05
C ALA A 429 34.34 -6.13 -20.26
N THR A 430 34.31 -5.61 -19.02
CA THR A 430 35.49 -5.59 -18.15
C THR A 430 35.94 -7.02 -17.80
N LEU A 431 35.02 -7.91 -17.43
CA LEU A 431 35.32 -9.33 -17.18
C LEU A 431 35.94 -10.02 -18.42
N ALA A 432 35.40 -9.73 -19.61
CA ALA A 432 35.92 -10.29 -20.85
C ALA A 432 37.31 -9.75 -21.20
N TRP A 433 37.58 -8.46 -20.97
CA TRP A 433 38.91 -7.87 -21.15
C TRP A 433 39.94 -8.37 -20.14
N MET A 434 39.55 -8.58 -18.88
CA MET A 434 40.40 -9.25 -17.88
C MET A 434 40.72 -10.70 -18.29
N SER A 435 39.74 -11.40 -18.86
CA SER A 435 39.96 -12.76 -19.40
C SER A 435 40.91 -12.73 -20.60
N ALA A 436 40.77 -11.76 -21.50
CA ALA A 436 41.67 -11.58 -22.65
C ALA A 436 43.11 -11.22 -22.21
N GLU A 437 43.25 -10.45 -21.14
CA GLU A 437 44.54 -10.16 -20.51
C GLU A 437 45.19 -11.43 -19.94
N ALA A 438 44.43 -12.25 -19.21
CA ALA A 438 44.90 -13.52 -18.67
C ALA A 438 45.38 -14.48 -19.78
N VAL A 439 44.63 -14.56 -20.88
CA VAL A 439 45.02 -15.35 -22.06
C VAL A 439 46.28 -14.77 -22.72
N ASN A 440 46.40 -13.45 -22.80
CA ASN A 440 47.61 -12.81 -23.33
C ASN A 440 48.84 -13.10 -22.45
N MET A 441 48.71 -13.10 -21.12
CA MET A 441 49.79 -13.52 -20.22
C MET A 441 50.16 -14.99 -20.41
N TYR A 442 49.17 -15.88 -20.56
CA TYR A 442 49.40 -17.30 -20.85
C TYR A 442 50.27 -17.49 -22.11
N TYR A 443 49.94 -16.81 -23.21
CA TYR A 443 50.73 -16.87 -24.44
C TYR A 443 52.14 -16.27 -24.29
N LEU A 444 52.31 -15.23 -23.47
CA LEU A 444 53.61 -14.58 -23.26
C LEU A 444 54.59 -15.45 -22.45
N PHE A 445 54.09 -16.17 -21.44
CA PHE A 445 54.94 -16.92 -20.51
C PHE A 445 55.12 -18.40 -20.87
N LEU A 446 54.10 -19.07 -21.39
CA LEU A 446 54.08 -20.54 -21.49
C LEU A 446 54.30 -21.06 -22.91
N LYS A 447 54.19 -20.20 -23.94
CA LYS A 447 54.37 -20.62 -25.34
C LYS A 447 55.76 -20.23 -25.86
N THR A 448 56.67 -21.21 -25.86
CA THR A 448 58.08 -21.08 -26.30
C THR A 448 58.25 -20.62 -27.75
N GLU A 449 57.27 -20.87 -28.62
CA GLU A 449 57.28 -20.32 -29.99
C GLU A 449 56.60 -18.95 -30.00
N ARG A 450 57.39 -17.88 -30.17
CA ARG A 450 56.94 -16.48 -30.32
C ARG A 450 56.16 -16.28 -31.62
N THR A 451 54.99 -16.89 -31.72
CA THR A 451 54.01 -16.63 -32.76
C THR A 451 53.16 -15.45 -32.32
N THR A 452 53.56 -14.24 -32.73
CA THR A 452 52.71 -13.05 -32.59
C THR A 452 51.43 -13.31 -33.38
N VAL A 453 50.35 -13.67 -32.69
CA VAL A 453 49.05 -13.93 -33.32
C VAL A 453 48.55 -12.61 -33.90
N ARG A 454 48.78 -12.40 -35.19
CA ARG A 454 48.56 -11.14 -35.93
C ARG A 454 47.13 -10.59 -35.80
N HIS A 455 46.16 -11.43 -35.46
CA HIS A 455 44.75 -11.08 -35.30
C HIS A 455 44.23 -11.18 -33.86
N PHE A 456 45.10 -11.29 -32.85
CA PHE A 456 44.66 -11.44 -31.45
C PHE A 456 43.78 -10.28 -30.95
N ILE A 457 44.22 -9.03 -31.14
CA ILE A 457 43.48 -7.83 -30.71
C ILE A 457 42.10 -7.70 -31.37
N PRO A 458 41.95 -7.78 -32.72
CA PRO A 458 40.63 -7.65 -33.33
C PRO A 458 39.68 -8.80 -32.94
N ILE A 459 40.18 -10.03 -32.78
CA ILE A 459 39.37 -11.15 -32.30
C ILE A 459 38.95 -10.92 -30.84
N ALA A 460 39.87 -10.46 -29.99
CA ALA A 460 39.58 -10.12 -28.61
C ALA A 460 38.55 -8.98 -28.51
N CYS A 461 38.65 -7.92 -29.33
CA CYS A 461 37.63 -6.86 -29.37
C CYS A 461 36.25 -7.40 -29.76
N LEU A 462 36.18 -8.27 -30.77
CA LEU A 462 34.91 -8.83 -31.24
C LEU A 462 34.26 -9.69 -30.16
N LEU A 463 35.05 -10.51 -29.44
CA LEU A 463 34.53 -11.34 -28.35
C LEU A 463 34.21 -10.53 -27.09
N ALA A 464 35.11 -9.63 -26.67
CA ALA A 464 35.01 -8.90 -25.42
C ALA A 464 33.97 -7.77 -25.43
N TYR A 465 33.53 -7.30 -26.61
CA TYR A 465 32.39 -6.39 -26.73
C TYR A 465 31.16 -7.08 -27.32
N GLY A 466 31.32 -7.99 -28.27
CA GLY A 466 30.20 -8.65 -28.94
C GLY A 466 29.44 -9.62 -28.04
N LEU A 467 30.14 -10.43 -27.22
CA LEU A 467 29.48 -11.36 -26.30
C LEU A 467 28.71 -10.61 -25.20
N PRO A 468 29.28 -9.60 -24.51
CA PRO A 468 28.52 -8.76 -23.57
C PRO A 468 27.32 -8.06 -24.19
N ALA A 469 27.45 -7.53 -25.42
CA ALA A 469 26.33 -6.89 -26.12
C ALA A 469 25.20 -7.89 -26.41
N ALA A 470 25.54 -9.11 -26.86
CA ALA A 470 24.55 -10.16 -27.09
C ALA A 470 23.83 -10.56 -25.79
N CYS A 471 24.54 -10.72 -24.68
CA CYS A 471 23.94 -11.02 -23.38
C CYS A 471 23.01 -9.90 -22.90
N ALA A 472 23.45 -8.63 -22.98
CA ALA A 472 22.64 -7.49 -22.57
C ALA A 472 21.35 -7.36 -23.41
N LEU A 473 21.46 -7.57 -24.73
CA LEU A 473 20.29 -7.57 -25.63
C LEU A 473 19.33 -8.74 -25.35
N LEU A 474 19.86 -9.92 -25.02
CA LEU A 474 19.06 -11.08 -24.66
C LEU A 474 18.27 -10.84 -23.37
N VAL A 475 18.89 -10.23 -22.36
CA VAL A 475 18.21 -9.87 -21.10
C VAL A 475 17.04 -8.91 -21.37
N VAL A 476 17.26 -7.87 -22.17
CA VAL A 476 16.20 -6.91 -22.56
C VAL A 476 15.08 -7.61 -23.35
N PHE A 477 15.44 -8.53 -24.25
CA PHE A 477 14.46 -9.28 -25.02
C PHE A 477 13.59 -10.19 -24.15
N LEU A 478 14.20 -10.87 -23.18
CA LEU A 478 13.47 -11.73 -22.23
C LEU A 478 12.52 -10.90 -21.35
N ASP A 479 12.98 -9.75 -20.85
CA ASP A 479 12.16 -8.83 -20.03
C ASP A 479 10.94 -8.29 -20.81
N ASN A 480 11.14 -7.96 -22.09
CA ASN A 480 10.03 -7.54 -22.95
C ASN A 480 9.07 -8.71 -23.28
N SER A 481 9.58 -9.94 -23.35
CA SER A 481 8.75 -11.14 -23.60
C SER A 481 7.89 -11.53 -22.40
N THR A 482 8.38 -11.33 -21.17
CA THR A 482 7.58 -11.50 -19.95
C THR A 482 6.47 -10.46 -19.86
N ASN A 483 6.76 -9.19 -20.18
CA ASN A 483 5.73 -8.15 -20.27
C ASN A 483 4.67 -8.44 -21.34
N PHE A 484 5.03 -9.11 -22.44
CA PHE A 484 4.08 -9.53 -23.48
C PHE A 484 3.23 -10.75 -23.07
N GLN A 485 3.76 -11.66 -22.25
CA GLN A 485 2.99 -12.79 -21.70
C GLN A 485 2.01 -12.40 -20.59
N PHE A 486 2.20 -11.25 -19.93
CA PHE A 486 1.23 -10.69 -18.98
C PHE A 486 0.22 -9.72 -19.64
N ALA A 487 0.37 -9.44 -20.94
CA ALA A 487 -0.51 -8.57 -21.73
C ALA A 487 -1.47 -9.34 -22.68
N SER A 488 -1.47 -10.68 -22.62
CA SER A 488 -2.44 -11.57 -23.28
C SER A 488 -3.21 -12.36 -22.23
#